data_AF-A0AAD2GYE1-F1
#
_entry.id   AF-A0AAD2GYE1-F1
#
_cell.length_a   1.000
_cell.length_b   1.000
_cell.length_c   1.000
_cell.angle_alpha   90.00
_cell.angle_beta   90.00
_cell.angle_gamma   90.00
#
_symmetry.space_group_name_H-M   'P 1'
#
loop_
_entity.id
_entity.type
_entity.pdbx_description
1 polymer ?
#
loop_
_entity_poly.entity_id
_entity_poly.type
_entity_poly.pdbx_seq_one_letter_code
_entity_poly.pdbx_strand_id
1 'polypeptide(L)'
;GTTKDRHSAPEAWDQLKLYNSAVLFDVTLLWDSWALGHLIFTMLTGAFPFPSSHTFDCRRDEINWNLLETIVQQPQAVSFVRVFLCVDFEQRLRISDTLSHPWLKAFNARKRPFKKADLPIALAAKFC
;
A
#
# COMPACT_ATOMS: atom_id res chain seq x y z
N GLY A 1 -20.65 -19.01 4.41
CA GLY A 1 -19.19 -18.90 4.48
C GLY A 1 -18.80 -17.58 3.86
N THR A 2 -18.31 -16.65 4.66
CA THR A 2 -17.84 -15.35 4.19
C THR A 2 -16.58 -15.56 3.35
N THR A 3 -16.67 -15.25 2.07
CA THR A 3 -15.51 -15.22 1.16
C THR A 3 -14.54 -14.15 1.67
N LYS A 4 -13.34 -14.56 2.12
CA LYS A 4 -12.25 -13.63 2.42
C LYS A 4 -11.93 -12.87 1.13
N ASP A 5 -12.20 -11.57 1.10
CA ASP A 5 -11.82 -10.75 -0.04
C ASP A 5 -10.29 -10.64 -0.12
N ARG A 6 -9.76 -10.43 -1.32
CA ARG A 6 -8.32 -10.54 -1.60
C ARG A 6 -7.51 -9.32 -1.18
N HIS A 7 -8.17 -8.31 -0.64
CA HIS A 7 -7.58 -7.01 -0.32
C HIS A 7 -7.54 -6.76 1.19
N SER A 8 -8.31 -7.54 1.95
CA SER A 8 -8.27 -7.54 3.40
C SER A 8 -6.92 -7.98 3.94
N ALA A 9 -6.44 -7.25 4.95
CA ALA A 9 -5.24 -7.58 5.67
C ALA A 9 -5.35 -8.97 6.33
N PRO A 10 -4.22 -9.70 6.50
CA PRO A 10 -4.19 -11.03 7.09
C PRO A 10 -4.98 -11.17 8.40
N GLU A 11 -4.97 -10.15 9.23
CA GLU A 11 -5.54 -10.10 10.57
C GLU A 11 -7.00 -9.62 10.62
N ALA A 12 -7.55 -9.11 9.51
CA ALA A 12 -8.88 -8.50 9.46
C ALA A 12 -10.02 -9.43 9.91
N TRP A 13 -9.79 -10.74 9.86
CA TRP A 13 -10.76 -11.77 10.23
C TRP A 13 -10.56 -12.32 11.65
N ASP A 14 -9.37 -12.20 12.21
CA ASP A 14 -9.03 -12.75 13.53
C ASP A 14 -9.31 -11.73 14.66
N GLN A 15 -9.33 -10.43 14.35
CA GLN A 15 -9.26 -9.36 15.37
C GLN A 15 -10.60 -8.79 15.85
N LEU A 16 -11.74 -9.25 15.32
CA LEU A 16 -13.06 -8.75 15.73
C LEU A 16 -13.56 -9.25 17.11
N LYS A 17 -12.80 -10.09 17.82
CA LYS A 17 -13.28 -10.72 19.07
C LYS A 17 -12.58 -10.29 20.36
N LEU A 18 -11.50 -9.50 20.33
CA LEU A 18 -10.59 -9.43 21.49
C LEU A 18 -10.12 -8.04 21.97
N TYR A 19 -10.47 -6.92 21.33
CA TYR A 19 -9.82 -5.63 21.63
C TYR A 19 -10.77 -4.46 21.94
N ASN A 20 -10.32 -3.58 22.86
CA ASN A 20 -10.97 -2.33 23.23
C ASN A 20 -10.93 -1.29 22.09
N SER A 21 -11.87 -0.33 22.10
CA SER A 21 -12.15 0.62 21.00
C SER A 21 -10.94 1.39 20.46
N ALA A 22 -9.99 1.79 21.30
CA ALA A 22 -8.79 2.51 20.86
C ALA A 22 -7.81 1.62 20.07
N VAL A 23 -7.68 0.34 20.45
CA VAL A 23 -6.81 -0.62 19.73
C VAL A 23 -7.46 -1.03 18.43
N LEU A 24 -8.80 -1.12 18.38
CA LEU A 24 -9.54 -1.40 17.16
C LEU A 24 -9.28 -0.33 16.08
N PHE A 25 -9.20 0.95 16.47
CA PHE A 25 -8.89 2.05 15.54
C PHE A 25 -7.47 1.94 14.95
N ASP A 26 -6.46 1.72 15.80
CA ASP A 26 -5.07 1.56 15.36
C ASP A 26 -4.92 0.34 14.43
N VAL A 27 -5.62 -0.76 14.72
CA VAL A 27 -5.65 -1.96 13.88
C VAL A 27 -6.31 -1.70 12.53
N THR A 28 -7.42 -0.96 12.48
CA THR A 28 -8.09 -0.64 11.20
C THR A 28 -7.20 0.20 10.28
N LEU A 29 -6.41 1.13 10.83
CA LEU A 29 -5.44 1.90 10.05
C LEU A 29 -4.31 1.03 9.47
N LEU A 30 -3.97 -0.09 10.11
CA LEU A 30 -2.99 -1.04 9.58
C LEU A 30 -3.55 -1.86 8.41
N TRP A 31 -4.88 -2.01 8.32
CA TRP A 31 -5.52 -2.59 7.13
C TRP A 31 -5.41 -1.64 5.93
N ASP A 32 -5.59 -0.33 6.17
CA ASP A 32 -5.38 0.69 5.13
C ASP A 32 -3.91 0.68 4.65
N SER A 33 -2.94 0.52 5.55
CA SER A 33 -1.53 0.34 5.17
C SER A 33 -1.33 -0.85 4.23
N TRP A 34 -1.98 -1.98 4.48
CA TRP A 34 -1.90 -3.17 3.62
C TRP A 34 -2.52 -2.91 2.24
N ALA A 35 -3.74 -2.35 2.21
CA ALA A 35 -4.42 -2.00 0.97
C ALA A 35 -3.62 -0.98 0.14
N LEU A 36 -2.93 -0.04 0.81
CA LEU A 36 -2.03 0.91 0.17
C LEU A 36 -0.82 0.19 -0.47
N GLY A 37 -0.25 -0.81 0.20
CA GLY A 37 0.80 -1.66 -0.37
C GLY A 37 0.37 -2.36 -1.66
N HIS A 38 -0.84 -2.92 -1.69
CA HIS A 38 -1.42 -3.51 -2.91
C HIS A 38 -1.56 -2.46 -4.01
N LEU A 39 -2.13 -1.30 -3.69
CA LEU A 39 -2.35 -0.23 -4.65
C LEU A 39 -1.03 0.26 -5.25
N ILE A 40 -0.01 0.51 -4.44
CA ILE A 40 1.31 0.96 -4.92
C ILE A 40 1.96 -0.11 -5.80
N PHE A 41 1.93 -1.38 -5.39
CA PHE A 41 2.43 -2.48 -6.22
C PHE A 41 1.76 -2.46 -7.59
N THR A 42 0.43 -2.34 -7.63
CA THR A 42 -0.34 -2.34 -8.88
C THR A 42 -0.07 -1.09 -9.72
N MET A 43 0.08 0.08 -9.11
CA MET A 43 0.45 1.29 -9.84
C MET A 43 1.86 1.19 -10.45
N LEU A 44 2.79 0.52 -9.79
CA LEU A 44 4.18 0.39 -10.26
C LEU A 44 4.37 -0.73 -11.30
N THR A 45 3.56 -1.79 -11.25
CA THR A 45 3.75 -2.99 -12.07
C THR A 45 2.64 -3.24 -13.10
N GLY A 46 1.47 -2.62 -12.92
CA GLY A 46 0.26 -2.92 -13.68
C GLY A 46 -0.41 -4.26 -13.30
N ALA A 47 0.08 -4.97 -12.28
CA ALA A 47 -0.42 -6.27 -11.86
C ALA A 47 -0.73 -6.31 -10.35
N PHE A 48 -1.47 -7.32 -9.90
CA PHE A 48 -1.65 -7.55 -8.47
C PHE A 48 -0.40 -8.21 -7.87
N PRO A 49 -0.08 -7.95 -6.58
CA PRO A 49 1.08 -8.54 -5.92
C PRO A 49 1.01 -10.06 -5.80
N PHE A 50 -0.21 -10.62 -5.78
CA PHE A 50 -0.45 -12.05 -5.60
C PHE A 50 -1.01 -12.70 -6.87
N PRO A 51 -0.72 -13.99 -7.10
CA PRO A 51 -1.29 -14.73 -8.22
C PRO A 51 -2.82 -14.80 -8.13
N SER A 52 -3.48 -14.80 -9.29
CA SER A 52 -4.93 -14.94 -9.38
C SER A 52 -5.36 -16.38 -9.08
N SER A 53 -5.50 -16.71 -7.80
CA SER A 53 -6.05 -17.99 -7.34
C SER A 53 -7.47 -17.84 -6.78
N HIS A 54 -8.29 -18.87 -6.95
CA HIS A 54 -9.61 -18.94 -6.32
C HIS A 54 -9.52 -19.15 -4.79
N THR A 55 -8.38 -19.65 -4.29
CA THR A 55 -8.14 -19.94 -2.86
C THR A 55 -7.08 -19.01 -2.28
N PHE A 56 -7.22 -17.70 -2.53
CA PHE A 56 -6.27 -16.70 -2.07
C PHE A 56 -6.18 -16.66 -0.53
N ASP A 57 -4.95 -16.72 -0.01
CA ASP A 57 -4.61 -16.52 1.39
C ASP A 57 -3.30 -15.73 1.50
N CYS A 58 -3.39 -14.44 1.83
CA CYS A 58 -2.24 -13.54 2.00
C CYS A 58 -1.20 -14.01 3.03
N ARG A 59 -1.50 -14.97 3.90
CA ARG A 59 -0.52 -15.58 4.83
C ARG A 59 0.27 -16.71 4.20
N ARG A 60 -0.22 -17.29 3.11
CA ARG A 60 0.34 -18.49 2.46
C ARG A 60 0.86 -18.22 1.07
N ASP A 61 0.19 -17.32 0.35
CA ASP A 61 0.54 -16.96 -1.01
C ASP A 61 1.74 -16.01 -1.02
N GLU A 62 2.68 -16.28 -1.92
CA GLU A 62 3.86 -15.44 -2.09
C GLU A 62 3.56 -14.22 -2.94
N ILE A 63 4.12 -13.07 -2.53
CA ILE A 63 4.09 -11.85 -3.31
C ILE A 63 5.11 -11.98 -4.45
N ASN A 64 4.74 -11.57 -5.66
CA ASN A 64 5.63 -11.57 -6.82
C ASN A 64 6.64 -10.41 -6.76
N TRP A 65 7.62 -10.55 -5.87
CA TRP A 65 8.70 -9.56 -5.71
C TRP A 65 9.57 -9.43 -6.96
N ASN A 66 9.79 -10.53 -7.67
CA ASN A 66 10.57 -10.54 -8.91
C ASN A 66 9.98 -9.60 -9.96
N LEU A 67 8.66 -9.56 -10.11
CA LEU A 67 7.98 -8.64 -11.01
C LEU A 67 8.26 -7.18 -10.63
N LEU A 68 8.09 -6.86 -9.34
CA LEU A 68 8.31 -5.51 -8.83
C LEU A 68 9.76 -5.05 -9.03
N GLU A 69 10.73 -5.91 -8.68
CA GLU A 69 12.15 -5.62 -8.83
C GLU A 69 12.55 -5.44 -10.29
N THR A 70 12.01 -6.27 -11.19
CA THR A 70 12.30 -6.21 -12.63
C THR A 70 11.77 -4.93 -13.27
N ILE A 71 10.55 -4.50 -12.93
CA ILE A 71 9.92 -3.31 -13.53
C ILE A 71 10.47 -2.01 -12.93
N VAL A 72 10.56 -1.93 -11.60
CA VAL A 72 10.80 -0.65 -10.92
C VAL A 72 12.28 -0.28 -10.90
N GLN A 73 13.17 -1.28 -10.74
CA GLN A 73 14.64 -1.12 -10.72
C GLN A 73 15.18 -0.04 -9.74
N GLN A 74 14.35 0.44 -8.82
CA GLN A 74 14.72 1.40 -7.78
C GLN A 74 14.59 0.74 -6.40
N PRO A 75 15.70 0.41 -5.72
CA PRO A 75 15.66 -0.31 -4.44
C PRO A 75 14.81 0.37 -3.37
N GLN A 76 14.79 1.71 -3.35
CA GLN A 76 13.99 2.47 -2.39
C GLN A 76 12.48 2.31 -2.63
N ALA A 77 12.04 2.22 -3.88
CA ALA A 77 10.64 2.01 -4.23
C ALA A 77 10.19 0.59 -3.84
N VAL A 78 11.03 -0.40 -4.15
CA VAL A 78 10.80 -1.82 -3.77
C VAL A 78 10.72 -1.94 -2.25
N SER A 79 11.68 -1.34 -1.53
CA SER A 79 11.68 -1.28 -0.06
C SER A 79 10.42 -0.63 0.49
N PHE A 80 9.92 0.42 -0.16
CA PHE A 80 8.69 1.09 0.28
C PHE A 80 7.46 0.18 0.18
N VAL A 81 7.34 -0.63 -0.87
CA VAL A 81 6.22 -1.57 -0.99
C VAL A 81 6.33 -2.70 0.05
N ARG A 82 7.55 -3.20 0.31
CA ARG A 82 7.81 -4.28 1.27
C ARG A 82 7.34 -3.97 2.69
N VAL A 83 7.52 -2.74 3.15
CA VAL A 83 7.13 -2.35 4.52
C VAL A 83 5.61 -2.25 4.73
N PHE A 84 4.81 -2.16 3.66
CA PHE A 84 3.34 -2.23 3.74
C PHE A 84 2.80 -3.65 3.60
N LEU A 85 3.37 -4.44 2.69
CA LEU A 85 2.99 -5.84 2.47
C LEU A 85 3.70 -6.75 3.48
N CYS A 86 3.67 -6.36 4.75
CA CYS A 86 4.19 -7.13 5.88
C CYS A 86 3.04 -7.85 6.57
N VAL A 87 3.17 -9.17 6.71
CA VAL A 87 2.13 -10.00 7.36
C VAL A 87 2.05 -9.69 8.86
N ASP A 88 3.19 -9.42 9.49
CA ASP A 88 3.23 -8.96 10.88
C ASP A 88 2.80 -7.49 10.97
N PHE A 89 1.69 -7.23 11.66
CA PHE A 89 1.10 -5.90 11.78
C PHE A 89 1.94 -4.97 12.67
N GLU A 90 2.72 -5.50 13.62
CA GLU A 90 3.60 -4.68 14.48
C GLU A 90 4.79 -4.12 13.70
N GLN A 91 5.20 -4.83 12.64
CA GLN A 91 6.29 -4.44 11.75
C GLN A 91 5.79 -3.68 10.52
N ARG A 92 4.47 -3.64 10.28
CA ARG A 92 3.87 -2.96 9.12
C ARG A 92 3.95 -1.45 9.30
N LEU A 93 4.43 -0.76 8.27
CA LEU A 93 4.56 0.70 8.30
C LEU A 93 3.20 1.37 8.44
N ARG A 94 3.07 2.28 9.41
CA ARG A 94 1.88 3.14 9.57
C ARG A 94 1.87 4.23 8.50
N ILE A 95 0.70 4.57 7.99
CA ILE A 95 0.53 5.62 6.97
C ILE A 95 1.14 6.96 7.42
N SER A 96 1.02 7.31 8.70
CA SER A 96 1.61 8.53 9.30
C SER A 96 3.11 8.65 9.06
N ASP A 97 3.82 7.52 8.99
CA ASP A 97 5.28 7.47 8.99
C ASP A 97 5.84 7.41 7.56
N THR A 98 4.96 7.25 6.57
CA THR A 98 5.31 7.04 5.16
C THR A 98 6.07 8.19 4.54
N LEU A 99 5.75 9.43 4.92
CA LEU A 99 6.40 10.64 4.42
C LEU A 99 7.89 10.71 4.80
N SER A 100 8.29 9.98 5.84
CA SER A 100 9.67 9.88 6.30
C SER A 100 10.48 8.84 5.53
N HIS A 101 9.82 7.95 4.76
CA HIS A 101 10.50 6.90 4.02
C HIS A 101 11.43 7.48 2.93
N PRO A 102 12.66 6.96 2.75
CA PRO A 102 13.65 7.51 1.82
C PRO A 102 13.12 7.75 0.40
N TRP A 103 12.27 6.84 -0.09
CA TRP A 103 11.67 6.94 -1.43
C TRP A 103 10.85 8.22 -1.62
N LEU A 104 9.99 8.58 -0.66
CA LEU A 104 9.18 9.81 -0.73
C LEU A 104 9.97 11.05 -0.31
N LYS A 105 10.90 10.91 0.65
CA LYS A 105 11.77 12.01 1.09
C LYS A 105 12.62 12.55 -0.07
N ALA A 106 13.12 11.68 -0.94
CA ALA A 106 13.84 12.06 -2.15
C ALA A 106 12.96 12.83 -3.18
N PHE A 107 11.64 12.64 -3.16
CA PHE A 107 10.71 13.41 -3.99
C PHE A 107 10.36 14.76 -3.36
N ASN A 108 10.14 14.79 -2.04
CA ASN A 108 9.84 16.03 -1.32
C ASN A 108 11.00 17.04 -1.38
N ALA A 109 12.25 16.57 -1.36
CA ALA A 109 13.43 17.42 -1.56
C ALA A 109 13.49 18.03 -2.97
N ARG A 110 12.78 17.46 -3.95
CA ARG A 110 12.72 17.93 -5.34
C ARG A 110 11.52 18.83 -5.64
N LYS A 111 10.73 19.23 -4.65
CA LYS A 111 9.58 20.14 -4.86
C LYS A 111 10.04 21.45 -5.50
N ARG A 112 9.90 21.57 -6.82
CA ARG A 112 9.48 22.83 -7.42
C ARG A 112 8.04 23.09 -6.95
N PRO A 113 7.69 24.33 -6.56
CA PRO A 113 6.32 24.64 -6.18
C PRO A 113 5.39 24.28 -7.33
N PHE A 114 4.33 23.53 -7.03
CA PHE A 114 3.27 23.20 -7.97
C PHE A 114 2.68 24.50 -8.51
N LYS A 115 2.80 24.76 -9.82
CA LYS A 115 2.15 25.91 -10.44
C LYS A 115 0.80 25.44 -11.01
N LYS A 116 -0.23 26.27 -10.92
CA LYS A 116 -1.52 26.00 -11.60
C LYS A 116 -1.36 25.69 -13.11
N ALA A 117 -0.28 26.16 -13.72
CA ALA A 117 0.07 25.87 -15.11
C ALA A 117 0.45 24.39 -15.37
N ASP A 118 0.77 23.63 -14.34
CA ASP A 118 1.14 22.20 -14.42
C ASP A 118 -0.10 21.29 -14.39
N LEU A 119 -1.31 21.84 -14.23
CA LEU A 119 -2.55 21.08 -14.25
C LEU A 119 -2.82 20.62 -15.69
N PRO A 120 -3.17 19.34 -15.93
CA PRO A 120 -3.64 18.89 -17.24
C PRO A 120 -4.80 19.78 -17.69
N ILE A 121 -4.80 20.19 -18.97
CA ILE A 121 -5.77 21.14 -19.54
C ILE A 121 -7.23 20.75 -19.20
N ALA A 122 -7.52 19.45 -19.12
CA ALA A 122 -8.83 18.90 -18.76
C ALA A 122 -9.31 19.22 -17.32
N LEU A 123 -8.40 19.49 -16.38
CA LEU A 123 -8.73 19.91 -15.01
C LEU A 123 -8.81 21.43 -14.86
N ALA A 124 -8.08 22.20 -15.68
CA ALA A 124 -8.11 23.66 -15.64
C ALA A 124 -9.47 24.23 -16.06
N ALA A 125 -10.16 23.55 -16.98
CA ALA A 125 -11.46 23.98 -17.51
C ALA A 125 -12.64 23.78 -16.53
N LYS A 126 -12.47 23.09 -15.41
CA LYS A 126 -13.56 22.79 -14.44
C LYS A 126 -13.70 23.81 -13.30
N PHE A 127 -12.85 24.83 -13.25
CA PHE A 127 -12.84 25.86 -12.19
C PHE A 127 -12.93 27.30 -12.73
N CYS A 128 -13.36 27.47 -13.98
CA CYS A 128 -13.81 28.75 -14.53
C CYS A 128 -15.34 28.81 -14.53
#